data_AF-A0A534PB03-F1
#
_entry.id   AF-A0A534PB03-F1
#
_cell.length_a   1.000
_cell.length_b   1.000
_cell.length_c   1.000
_cell.angle_alpha   90.00
_cell.angle_beta   90.00
_cell.angle_gamma   90.00
#
_symmetry.space_group_name_H-M   'P 1'
#
loop_
_entity.id
_entity.type
_entity.pdbx_description
1 polymer ?
#
loop_
_entity_poly.entity_id
_entity_poly.type
_entity_poly.pdbx_seq_one_letter_code
_entity_poly.pdbx_strand_id
1 'polypeptide(L)'
;MSSPTPYRPLAIALALAAWLAAGCSKQGTGVTNPDPSLSAARVADAASSGGSRSFISSAHENGDATVTLPLHRGSSRGRTVWYVLLDASTGDAAEKFGINESQKLGNLRDTRAAQQVTMNGGTIEFPASVDFTPVRSVTPGPTGFPPAAFHVGAEGEPGYSPYIQLRDGTILNAPIIADESGRADKVRELDTEHGRVVYEETAGFAHGNAVLYASFDASVGVAAALENVTLAPALNEAPVLDQDGTDQARASLAAFVNGQTGANNPNRQGLNSAILDGLSPLNVLRWTPNQGRYSPVWDVHPAAWTDRAIAAGQNKRQTDWGTITGLVDKSMITGPGGAKFAAAGFIVNCPIVSQH
;
A
#
# COMPACT_ATOMS: atom_id res chain seq x y z
N MET A 1 -0.13 24.73 -34.87
CA MET A 1 -1.03 23.57 -34.81
C MET A 1 -0.20 22.34 -35.10
N SER A 2 0.28 21.69 -34.05
CA SER A 2 1.13 20.50 -34.14
C SER A 2 0.45 19.44 -33.28
N SER A 3 -0.06 18.40 -33.94
CA SER A 3 -0.79 17.30 -33.31
C SER A 3 0.13 16.51 -32.37
N PRO A 4 -0.30 16.15 -31.15
CA PRO A 4 0.48 15.28 -30.28
C PRO A 4 0.33 13.82 -30.74
N THR A 5 1.47 13.15 -30.90
CA THR A 5 1.60 11.72 -31.17
C THR A 5 1.05 10.91 -29.99
N PRO A 6 0.22 9.88 -30.19
CA PRO A 6 -0.29 9.06 -29.09
C PRO A 6 0.81 8.14 -28.53
N TYR A 7 1.04 8.24 -27.21
CA TYR A 7 1.85 7.31 -26.43
C TYR A 7 1.21 5.90 -26.46
N ARG A 8 2.01 4.89 -26.83
CA ARG A 8 1.67 3.47 -26.69
C ARG A 8 2.19 2.98 -25.34
N PRO A 9 1.35 2.41 -24.45
CA PRO A 9 1.86 1.77 -23.24
C PRO A 9 2.61 0.49 -23.61
N LEU A 10 3.83 0.35 -23.09
CA LEU A 10 4.63 -0.85 -23.20
C LEU A 10 4.02 -1.90 -22.26
N ALA A 11 3.16 -2.78 -22.80
CA ALA A 11 2.68 -3.94 -22.08
C ALA A 11 3.87 -4.88 -21.82
N ILE A 12 4.27 -5.02 -20.56
CA ILE A 12 5.18 -6.10 -20.14
C ILE A 12 4.35 -7.38 -20.20
N ALA A 13 4.45 -8.10 -21.32
CA ALA A 13 3.88 -9.43 -21.46
C ALA A 13 4.72 -10.43 -20.65
N LEU A 14 4.25 -10.81 -19.45
CA LEU A 14 4.68 -12.06 -18.84
C LEU A 14 4.02 -13.21 -19.58
N ALA A 15 4.81 -13.98 -20.33
CA ALA A 15 4.36 -15.21 -20.95
C ALA A 15 4.16 -16.30 -19.88
N LEU A 16 2.89 -16.66 -19.62
CA LEU A 16 2.51 -17.83 -18.83
C LEU A 16 2.63 -19.09 -19.71
N ALA A 17 3.60 -19.95 -19.41
CA ALA A 17 3.64 -21.31 -19.93
C ALA A 17 2.85 -22.22 -18.99
N ALA A 18 1.69 -22.70 -19.44
CA ALA A 18 0.93 -23.73 -18.75
C ALA A 18 1.62 -25.09 -18.91
N TRP A 19 1.94 -25.75 -17.80
CA TRP A 19 2.27 -27.17 -17.78
C TRP A 19 1.24 -27.92 -16.93
N LEU A 20 0.55 -28.86 -17.58
CA LEU A 20 -0.25 -29.90 -16.95
C LEU A 20 0.69 -30.92 -16.29
N ALA A 21 0.52 -31.15 -15.00
CA ALA A 21 0.98 -32.37 -14.36
C ALA A 21 -0.06 -32.82 -13.33
N ALA A 22 -0.65 -33.98 -13.61
CA ALA A 22 -1.52 -34.71 -12.70
C ALA A 22 -0.69 -35.37 -11.58
N GLY A 23 -1.28 -35.45 -10.38
CA GLY A 23 -1.04 -36.58 -9.48
C GLY A 23 -0.42 -36.28 -8.11
N CYS A 24 -1.22 -36.64 -7.10
CA CYS A 24 -0.87 -37.04 -5.73
C CYS A 24 -0.73 -35.97 -4.65
N SER A 25 -1.68 -36.06 -3.73
CA SER A 25 -1.75 -35.39 -2.45
C SER A 25 -0.53 -35.68 -1.58
N LYS A 26 -0.08 -34.65 -0.87
CA LYS A 26 0.47 -34.73 0.49
C LYS A 26 0.29 -33.35 1.13
N GLN A 27 -0.42 -33.31 2.26
CA GLN A 27 -0.54 -32.13 3.12
C GLN A 27 0.87 -31.67 3.52
N GLY A 28 1.29 -30.52 3.00
CA GLY A 28 2.49 -29.82 3.44
C GLY A 28 2.15 -29.04 4.70
N THR A 29 2.85 -29.36 5.79
CA THR A 29 2.84 -28.60 7.04
C THR A 29 3.19 -27.15 6.76
N GLY A 30 2.23 -26.25 6.96
CA GLY A 30 2.41 -24.81 6.81
C GLY A 30 3.51 -24.33 7.74
N VAL A 31 4.52 -23.67 7.17
CA VAL A 31 5.50 -22.89 7.92
C VAL A 31 4.72 -21.74 8.53
N THR A 32 4.58 -21.73 9.86
CA THR A 32 4.09 -20.56 10.59
C THR A 32 5.09 -19.44 10.39
N ASN A 33 4.70 -18.40 9.63
CA ASN A 33 5.50 -17.20 9.47
C ASN A 33 5.75 -16.55 10.85
N PRO A 34 6.93 -15.95 11.09
CA PRO A 34 7.14 -15.11 12.26
C PRO A 34 6.14 -13.94 12.23
N ASP A 35 5.62 -13.56 13.41
CA ASP A 35 4.62 -12.50 13.52
C ASP A 35 5.19 -11.15 13.04
N PRO A 36 4.64 -10.53 11.98
CA PRO A 36 5.09 -9.25 11.46
C PRO A 36 5.09 -8.14 12.52
N SER A 37 4.20 -8.24 13.53
CA SER A 37 4.07 -7.31 14.67
C SER A 37 5.40 -7.11 15.40
N LEU A 38 6.12 -8.21 15.66
CA LEU A 38 7.40 -8.21 16.39
C LEU A 38 8.53 -7.53 15.61
N SER A 39 8.44 -7.47 14.28
CA SER A 39 9.48 -6.85 13.44
C SER A 39 9.21 -5.37 13.20
N ALA A 40 7.95 -4.95 13.11
CA ALA A 40 7.60 -3.54 13.10
C ALA A 40 7.86 -2.89 14.47
N ALA A 41 7.57 -3.58 15.58
CA ALA A 41 7.96 -3.14 16.93
C ALA A 41 9.48 -2.90 17.07
N ARG A 42 10.32 -3.79 16.52
CA ARG A 42 11.79 -3.61 16.53
C ARG A 42 12.27 -2.41 15.70
N VAL A 43 11.56 -2.01 14.66
CA VAL A 43 11.89 -0.81 13.86
C VAL A 43 11.48 0.45 14.61
N ALA A 44 10.33 0.44 15.29
CA ALA A 44 9.91 1.51 16.19
C ALA A 44 10.90 1.69 17.38
N ASP A 45 11.34 0.58 18.00
CA ASP A 45 12.31 0.61 19.11
C ASP A 45 13.67 1.19 18.68
N ALA A 46 14.16 0.83 17.49
CA ALA A 46 15.44 1.33 16.97
C ALA A 46 15.41 2.80 16.54
N ALA A 47 14.22 3.38 16.33
CA ALA A 47 14.01 4.77 15.92
C ALA A 47 13.73 5.74 17.08
N SER A 48 13.42 5.23 18.28
CA SER A 48 12.95 5.94 19.49
C SER A 48 13.86 7.05 20.08
N SER A 49 14.87 7.53 19.37
CA SER A 49 15.62 8.73 19.75
C SER A 49 14.90 10.05 19.41
N GLY A 50 13.84 9.99 18.59
CA GLY A 50 12.92 11.09 18.27
C GLY A 50 11.57 10.95 18.99
N GLY A 51 10.84 12.06 19.16
CA GLY A 51 9.47 12.01 19.68
C GLY A 51 8.51 11.44 18.63
N SER A 52 7.54 10.62 19.04
CA SER A 52 6.53 10.08 18.14
C SER A 52 5.48 11.13 17.77
N ARG A 53 5.02 11.08 16.52
CA ARG A 53 3.95 11.94 15.99
C ARG A 53 2.88 11.08 15.34
N SER A 54 1.66 11.12 15.89
CA SER A 54 0.47 10.62 15.20
C SER A 54 -0.04 11.66 14.21
N PHE A 55 -0.47 11.22 13.03
CA PHE A 55 -1.09 12.06 12.00
C PHE A 55 -2.61 11.91 11.95
N ILE A 56 -3.14 10.73 12.27
CA ILE A 56 -4.58 10.45 12.34
C ILE A 56 -5.02 10.57 13.81
N SER A 57 -5.65 11.69 14.16
CA SER A 57 -6.05 11.96 15.56
C SER A 57 -7.17 11.06 16.06
N SER A 58 -7.95 10.45 15.16
CA SER A 58 -8.97 9.45 15.49
C SER A 58 -8.39 8.05 15.70
N ALA A 59 -7.11 7.83 15.37
CA ALA A 59 -6.44 6.54 15.50
C ALA A 59 -5.73 6.41 16.85
N HIS A 60 -5.62 5.18 17.34
CA HIS A 60 -4.84 4.84 18.52
C HIS A 60 -3.85 3.74 18.19
N GLU A 61 -2.55 4.04 18.22
CA GLU A 61 -1.51 3.02 18.09
C GLU A 61 -1.41 2.17 19.35
N ASN A 62 -1.36 0.85 19.16
CA ASN A 62 -1.39 -0.10 20.27
C ASN A 62 0.02 -0.51 20.74
N GLY A 63 1.08 -0.07 20.04
CA GLY A 63 2.48 -0.35 20.40
C GLY A 63 3.00 -1.72 19.95
N ASP A 64 2.18 -2.51 19.27
CA ASP A 64 2.50 -3.83 18.71
C ASP A 64 2.39 -3.85 17.17
N ALA A 65 2.61 -2.69 16.55
CA ALA A 65 2.39 -2.46 15.11
C ALA A 65 0.96 -2.79 14.65
N THR A 66 0.00 -2.50 15.51
CA THR A 66 -1.40 -2.41 15.16
C THR A 66 -1.96 -1.06 15.57
N VAL A 67 -2.97 -0.63 14.82
CA VAL A 67 -3.72 0.60 15.06
C VAL A 67 -5.18 0.29 15.28
N THR A 68 -5.77 0.90 16.30
CA THR A 68 -7.22 0.92 16.51
C THR A 68 -7.83 2.10 15.76
N LEU A 69 -8.75 1.82 14.83
CA LEU A 69 -9.41 2.82 13.99
C LEU A 69 -10.93 2.84 14.25
N PRO A 70 -11.60 3.99 14.07
CA PRO A 70 -13.06 4.05 14.01
C PRO A 70 -13.57 3.22 12.84
N LEU A 71 -14.54 2.36 13.11
CA LEU A 71 -15.20 1.52 12.12
C LEU A 71 -16.57 2.12 11.78
N HIS A 72 -16.82 2.29 10.49
CA HIS A 72 -18.06 2.87 9.99
C HIS A 72 -18.90 1.82 9.26
N ARG A 73 -20.21 1.88 9.48
CA ARG A 73 -21.18 1.06 8.74
C ARG A 73 -21.59 1.75 7.44
N GLY A 74 -21.50 1.01 6.34
CA GLY A 74 -21.93 1.40 4.99
C GLY A 74 -22.97 0.43 4.43
N SER A 75 -23.41 0.68 3.20
CA SER A 75 -24.09 -0.30 2.39
C SER A 75 -23.55 -0.33 0.96
N SER A 76 -23.58 -1.50 0.32
CA SER A 76 -23.30 -1.64 -1.11
C SER A 76 -24.34 -2.55 -1.75
N ARG A 77 -25.20 -1.98 -2.60
CA ARG A 77 -26.28 -2.68 -3.30
C ARG A 77 -27.19 -3.45 -2.33
N GLY A 78 -27.46 -2.84 -1.17
CA GLY A 78 -28.28 -3.43 -0.09
C GLY A 78 -27.54 -4.40 0.85
N ARG A 79 -26.29 -4.76 0.58
CA ARG A 79 -25.43 -5.51 1.51
C ARG A 79 -24.82 -4.57 2.54
N THR A 80 -24.59 -5.04 3.76
CA THR A 80 -23.85 -4.26 4.77
C THR A 80 -22.37 -4.37 4.47
N VAL A 81 -21.66 -3.24 4.50
CA VAL A 81 -20.20 -3.19 4.42
C VAL A 81 -19.65 -2.39 5.59
N TRP A 82 -18.42 -2.67 5.97
CA TRP A 82 -17.69 -1.94 7.01
C TRP A 82 -16.44 -1.33 6.42
N TYR A 83 -16.21 -0.05 6.72
CA TYR A 83 -15.10 0.72 6.18
C TYR A 83 -14.47 1.60 7.25
N VAL A 84 -13.25 2.05 7.00
CA VAL A 84 -12.54 3.03 7.83
C VAL A 84 -12.36 4.33 7.05
N LEU A 85 -12.06 5.44 7.72
CA LEU A 85 -11.73 6.72 7.08
C LEU A 85 -10.30 7.12 7.47
N LEU A 86 -9.48 7.55 6.52
CA LEU A 86 -8.04 7.75 6.74
C LEU A 86 -7.45 9.04 6.19
N ASP A 87 -8.03 9.56 5.11
CA ASP A 87 -7.61 10.83 4.49
C ASP A 87 -8.81 11.52 3.84
N ALA A 88 -8.76 12.85 3.75
CA ALA A 88 -9.73 13.65 3.01
C ALA A 88 -9.05 14.69 2.11
N SER A 89 -9.71 15.07 1.02
CA SER A 89 -9.23 16.13 0.12
C SER A 89 -9.36 17.55 0.65
N THR A 90 -10.06 17.75 1.77
CA THR A 90 -10.36 19.06 2.35
C THR A 90 -10.09 19.06 3.84
N GLY A 91 -9.57 20.17 4.37
CA GLY A 91 -9.36 20.36 5.81
C GLY A 91 -10.61 20.15 6.66
N ASP A 92 -11.77 20.69 6.26
CA ASP A 92 -13.03 20.54 7.02
C ASP A 92 -13.43 19.07 7.23
N ALA A 93 -13.30 18.24 6.19
CA ALA A 93 -13.59 16.81 6.30
C ALA A 93 -12.51 16.07 7.11
N ALA A 94 -11.23 16.43 6.94
CA ALA A 94 -10.13 15.88 7.71
C ALA A 94 -10.31 16.13 9.22
N GLU A 95 -10.62 17.38 9.60
CA GLU A 95 -10.90 17.78 10.99
C GLU A 95 -12.13 17.07 11.53
N LYS A 96 -13.23 17.03 10.76
CA LYS A 96 -14.48 16.38 11.17
C LYS A 96 -14.29 14.91 11.53
N PHE A 97 -13.48 14.18 10.78
CA PHE A 97 -13.27 12.75 10.98
C PHE A 97 -12.02 12.42 11.80
N GLY A 98 -11.16 13.41 12.10
CA GLY A 98 -9.89 13.19 12.80
C GLY A 98 -8.85 12.44 11.94
N ILE A 99 -8.89 12.66 10.62
CA ILE A 99 -8.09 11.94 9.62
C ILE A 99 -7.11 12.87 8.91
N ASN A 100 -6.22 12.33 8.08
CA ASN A 100 -5.22 13.13 7.38
C ASN A 100 -5.87 14.09 6.37
N GLU A 101 -5.31 15.29 6.19
CA GLU A 101 -5.61 16.14 5.03
C GLU A 101 -4.63 15.81 3.90
N SER A 102 -5.17 15.47 2.73
CA SER A 102 -4.41 15.32 1.49
C SER A 102 -5.13 16.06 0.37
N GLN A 103 -4.78 17.33 0.16
CA GLN A 103 -5.36 18.17 -0.90
C GLN A 103 -5.23 17.53 -2.29
N LYS A 104 -4.18 16.73 -2.51
CA LYS A 104 -3.94 15.98 -3.74
C LYS A 104 -5.04 14.99 -4.07
N LEU A 105 -5.77 14.46 -3.08
CA LEU A 105 -6.94 13.61 -3.33
C LEU A 105 -8.02 14.33 -4.14
N GLY A 106 -8.10 15.66 -4.10
CA GLY A 106 -9.03 16.43 -4.93
C GLY A 106 -8.84 16.18 -6.44
N ASN A 107 -7.65 15.78 -6.88
CA ASN A 107 -7.36 15.45 -8.26
C ASN A 107 -7.97 14.10 -8.72
N LEU A 108 -8.58 13.32 -7.82
CA LEU A 108 -9.36 12.12 -8.14
C LEU A 108 -10.81 12.42 -8.53
N ARG A 109 -11.27 13.67 -8.35
CA ARG A 109 -12.64 14.08 -8.65
C ARG A 109 -13.00 13.76 -10.09
N ASP A 110 -14.16 13.13 -10.27
CA ASP A 110 -14.74 12.73 -11.56
C ASP A 110 -13.88 11.74 -12.36
N THR A 111 -12.87 11.11 -11.73
CA THR A 111 -12.10 10.02 -12.30
C THR A 111 -12.70 8.66 -11.93
N ARG A 112 -12.32 7.59 -12.64
CA ARG A 112 -12.72 6.22 -12.27
C ARG A 112 -11.97 5.67 -11.05
N ALA A 113 -10.94 6.36 -10.57
CA ALA A 113 -10.23 5.99 -9.36
C ALA A 113 -10.97 6.41 -8.09
N ALA A 114 -12.11 7.10 -8.18
CA ALA A 114 -13.00 7.35 -7.06
C ALA A 114 -14.42 6.86 -7.37
N GLN A 115 -15.02 6.13 -6.43
CA GLN A 115 -16.42 5.72 -6.52
C GLN A 115 -17.33 6.91 -6.18
N GLN A 116 -18.25 7.27 -7.07
CA GLN A 116 -19.29 8.23 -6.70
C GLN A 116 -20.29 7.54 -5.76
N VAL A 117 -20.39 8.04 -4.54
CA VAL A 117 -21.26 7.47 -3.52
C VAL A 117 -22.49 8.35 -3.29
N THR A 118 -23.54 7.75 -2.73
CA THR A 118 -24.69 8.51 -2.24
C THR A 118 -24.85 8.35 -0.74
N MET A 119 -25.54 9.30 -0.12
CA MET A 119 -25.91 9.21 1.28
C MET A 119 -27.36 8.77 1.38
N ASN A 120 -27.65 7.70 2.11
CA ASN A 120 -28.99 7.24 2.41
C ASN A 120 -29.15 7.10 3.93
N GLY A 121 -30.00 7.91 4.56
CA GLY A 121 -30.24 7.86 6.00
C GLY A 121 -28.98 8.08 6.87
N GLY A 122 -27.97 8.79 6.37
CA GLY A 122 -26.68 8.98 7.06
C GLY A 122 -25.64 7.89 6.81
N THR A 123 -25.99 6.86 6.03
CA THR A 123 -25.07 5.79 5.61
C THR A 123 -24.57 6.03 4.19
N ILE A 124 -23.30 5.71 3.94
CA ILE A 124 -22.71 5.75 2.60
C ILE A 124 -23.18 4.53 1.81
N GLU A 125 -23.71 4.76 0.61
CA GLU A 125 -24.03 3.74 -0.38
C GLU A 125 -22.90 3.66 -1.43
N PHE A 126 -22.14 2.56 -1.39
CA PHE A 126 -21.04 2.25 -2.30
C PHE A 126 -21.55 1.53 -3.55
N PRO A 127 -21.16 1.96 -4.77
CA PRO A 127 -21.59 1.30 -6.00
C PRO A 127 -20.95 -0.07 -6.24
N ALA A 128 -19.80 -0.37 -5.62
CA ALA A 128 -19.11 -1.67 -5.68
C ALA A 128 -18.54 -2.07 -4.30
N SER A 129 -18.53 -3.37 -4.00
CA SER A 129 -17.99 -3.95 -2.76
C SER A 129 -16.65 -4.67 -3.01
N VAL A 130 -16.22 -5.46 -2.03
CA VAL A 130 -15.04 -6.33 -2.07
C VAL A 130 -15.47 -7.76 -1.78
N ASP A 131 -14.93 -8.72 -2.53
CA ASP A 131 -15.00 -10.15 -2.23
C ASP A 131 -13.82 -10.56 -1.36
N PHE A 132 -14.09 -10.93 -0.10
CA PHE A 132 -13.11 -11.40 0.88
C PHE A 132 -13.04 -12.94 0.98
N THR A 133 -13.69 -13.68 0.07
CA THR A 133 -13.58 -15.15 0.02
C THR A 133 -12.23 -15.70 -0.44
N PRO A 134 -11.41 -15.02 -1.28
CA PRO A 134 -10.12 -15.55 -1.69
C PRO A 134 -9.16 -15.78 -0.52
N VAL A 135 -8.24 -16.74 -0.68
CA VAL A 135 -7.18 -16.98 0.32
C VAL A 135 -5.85 -16.55 -0.29
N ARG A 136 -5.20 -15.60 0.37
CA ARG A 136 -3.90 -15.11 -0.05
C ARG A 136 -2.85 -16.23 -0.01
N SER A 137 -2.00 -16.27 -1.03
CA SER A 137 -0.75 -17.02 -0.98
C SER A 137 0.33 -16.36 -1.83
N VAL A 138 1.59 -16.51 -1.41
CA VAL A 138 2.76 -16.02 -2.16
C VAL A 138 3.81 -17.12 -2.10
N THR A 139 4.22 -17.60 -3.27
CA THR A 139 5.32 -18.56 -3.40
C THR A 139 6.57 -17.79 -3.83
N PRO A 140 7.66 -17.83 -3.04
CA PRO A 140 8.91 -17.18 -3.42
C PRO A 140 9.41 -17.62 -4.80
N GLY A 141 9.94 -16.68 -5.58
CA GLY A 141 10.76 -16.99 -6.74
C GLY A 141 12.15 -17.51 -6.33
N PRO A 142 13.01 -17.88 -7.30
CA PRO A 142 14.34 -18.40 -7.03
C PRO A 142 15.21 -17.50 -6.14
N THR A 143 14.98 -16.19 -6.20
CA THR A 143 15.69 -15.17 -5.41
C THR A 143 14.75 -14.35 -4.51
N GLY A 144 13.54 -14.83 -4.25
CA GLY A 144 12.49 -14.09 -3.54
C GLY A 144 11.54 -13.38 -4.51
N PHE A 145 11.88 -12.15 -4.90
CA PHE A 145 11.14 -11.37 -5.90
C PHE A 145 11.74 -11.55 -7.31
N PRO A 146 10.91 -11.64 -8.36
CA PRO A 146 9.45 -11.74 -8.33
C PRO A 146 8.97 -13.09 -7.77
N PRO A 147 7.78 -13.16 -7.14
CA PRO A 147 7.23 -14.43 -6.68
C PRO A 147 6.97 -15.38 -7.86
N ALA A 148 7.17 -16.69 -7.64
CA ALA A 148 6.90 -17.71 -8.65
C ALA A 148 5.40 -17.89 -8.91
N ALA A 149 4.57 -17.71 -7.87
CA ALA A 149 3.11 -17.74 -7.94
C ALA A 149 2.53 -16.88 -6.81
N PHE A 150 1.33 -16.34 -7.02
CA PHE A 150 0.59 -15.61 -5.99
C PHE A 150 -0.92 -15.74 -6.19
N HIS A 151 -1.66 -15.59 -5.09
CA HIS A 151 -3.11 -15.39 -5.03
C HIS A 151 -3.40 -14.21 -4.10
N VAL A 152 -4.35 -13.36 -4.46
CA VAL A 152 -4.83 -12.26 -3.62
C VAL A 152 -5.81 -12.80 -2.57
N GLY A 153 -5.88 -12.15 -1.40
CA GLY A 153 -6.83 -12.52 -0.33
C GLY A 153 -8.15 -11.75 -0.37
N ALA A 154 -8.20 -10.64 -1.10
CA ALA A 154 -9.43 -9.90 -1.33
C ALA A 154 -9.41 -9.26 -2.72
N GLU A 155 -10.57 -9.24 -3.38
CA GLU A 155 -10.73 -8.71 -4.73
C GLU A 155 -11.89 -7.72 -4.78
N GLY A 156 -11.61 -6.48 -5.18
CA GLY A 156 -12.64 -5.48 -5.42
C GLY A 156 -13.54 -5.88 -6.58
N GLU A 157 -14.85 -5.75 -6.39
CA GLU A 157 -15.81 -5.91 -7.49
C GLU A 157 -15.51 -4.91 -8.62
N PRO A 158 -16.00 -5.14 -9.86
CA PRO A 158 -15.83 -4.20 -10.95
C PRO A 158 -16.25 -2.77 -10.57
N GLY A 159 -15.29 -1.84 -10.65
CA GLY A 159 -15.47 -0.43 -10.29
C GLY A 159 -15.16 -0.09 -8.83
N TYR A 160 -14.80 -1.05 -7.99
CA TYR A 160 -14.37 -0.80 -6.61
C TYR A 160 -13.09 0.04 -6.58
N SER A 161 -13.11 1.04 -5.71
CA SER A 161 -11.95 1.84 -5.30
C SER A 161 -12.10 2.21 -3.83
N PRO A 162 -11.02 2.26 -3.04
CA PRO A 162 -11.09 2.77 -1.67
C PRO A 162 -11.35 4.27 -1.61
N TYR A 163 -11.20 5.01 -2.70
CA TYR A 163 -11.55 6.43 -2.72
C TYR A 163 -13.01 6.62 -3.10
N ILE A 164 -13.70 7.48 -2.36
CA ILE A 164 -15.09 7.83 -2.62
C ILE A 164 -15.23 9.33 -2.87
N GLN A 165 -16.14 9.69 -3.76
CA GLN A 165 -16.51 11.08 -4.03
C GLN A 165 -17.90 11.36 -3.46
N LEU A 166 -17.97 12.31 -2.53
CA LEU A 166 -19.23 12.84 -2.00
C LEU A 166 -19.89 13.80 -3.00
N ARG A 167 -21.17 14.13 -2.78
CA ARG A 167 -21.94 15.01 -3.68
C ARG A 167 -21.38 16.41 -3.84
N ASP A 168 -20.70 16.93 -2.82
CA ASP A 168 -20.01 18.24 -2.86
C ASP A 168 -18.64 18.18 -3.55
N GLY A 169 -18.22 16.99 -4.01
CA GLY A 169 -16.95 16.74 -4.68
C GLY A 169 -15.78 16.49 -3.71
N THR A 170 -16.02 16.41 -2.41
CA THR A 170 -15.01 15.96 -1.43
C THR A 170 -14.62 14.51 -1.72
N ILE A 171 -13.32 14.22 -1.72
CA ILE A 171 -12.79 12.87 -1.81
C ILE A 171 -12.40 12.40 -0.42
N LEU A 172 -12.85 11.19 -0.05
CA LEU A 172 -12.43 10.49 1.16
C LEU A 172 -11.71 9.20 0.79
N ASN A 173 -10.68 8.85 1.56
CA ASN A 173 -10.11 7.51 1.59
C ASN A 173 -10.93 6.65 2.56
N ALA A 174 -11.72 5.74 2.00
CA ALA A 174 -12.75 4.96 2.66
C ALA A 174 -12.70 3.47 2.27
N PRO A 175 -11.59 2.75 2.51
CA PRO A 175 -11.46 1.36 2.11
C PRO A 175 -12.47 0.48 2.85
N ILE A 176 -13.14 -0.41 2.11
CA ILE A 176 -14.01 -1.44 2.70
C ILE A 176 -13.11 -2.54 3.25
N ILE A 177 -13.30 -2.90 4.52
CA ILE A 177 -12.45 -3.86 5.25
C ILE A 177 -13.20 -5.10 5.73
N ALA A 178 -14.53 -5.11 5.64
CA ALA A 178 -15.33 -6.31 5.89
C ALA A 178 -16.73 -6.21 5.28
N ASP A 179 -17.30 -7.36 4.92
CA ASP A 179 -18.71 -7.53 4.60
C ASP A 179 -19.17 -8.96 4.94
N GLU A 180 -20.26 -9.43 4.35
CA GLU A 180 -20.78 -10.79 4.59
C GLU A 180 -19.87 -11.92 4.05
N SER A 181 -18.99 -11.61 3.10
CA SER A 181 -18.04 -12.57 2.53
C SER A 181 -16.82 -12.82 3.42
N GLY A 182 -16.49 -11.87 4.30
CA GLY A 182 -15.32 -11.94 5.17
C GLY A 182 -14.77 -10.57 5.55
N ARG A 183 -13.45 -10.52 5.79
CA ARG A 183 -12.73 -9.32 6.20
C ARG A 183 -11.34 -9.28 5.56
N ALA A 184 -10.78 -8.08 5.44
CA ALA A 184 -9.42 -7.88 4.96
C ALA A 184 -8.40 -8.63 5.82
N ASP A 185 -7.37 -9.19 5.20
CA ASP A 185 -6.37 -10.07 5.85
C ASP A 185 -5.62 -9.40 7.03
N LYS A 186 -5.49 -8.06 6.99
CA LYS A 186 -4.82 -7.26 8.03
C LYS A 186 -5.74 -6.88 9.20
N VAL A 187 -7.02 -7.24 9.19
CA VAL A 187 -7.92 -7.06 10.33
C VAL A 187 -7.59 -8.09 11.42
N ARG A 188 -7.12 -7.60 12.58
CA ARG A 188 -6.82 -8.43 13.75
C ARG A 188 -8.05 -8.63 14.62
N GLU A 189 -8.78 -7.55 14.86
CA GLU A 189 -10.03 -7.55 15.62
C GLU A 189 -11.06 -6.66 14.93
N LEU A 190 -12.32 -7.12 14.87
CA LEU A 190 -13.42 -6.39 14.27
C LEU A 190 -14.56 -6.30 15.28
N ASP A 191 -14.84 -5.10 15.77
CA ASP A 191 -15.90 -4.82 16.71
C ASP A 191 -16.95 -3.93 16.05
N THR A 192 -17.94 -4.58 15.46
CA THR A 192 -19.06 -3.90 14.78
C THR A 192 -20.07 -3.29 15.75
N GLU A 193 -20.09 -3.74 17.01
CA GLU A 193 -21.01 -3.25 18.04
C GLU A 193 -20.54 -1.89 18.58
N HIS A 194 -19.24 -1.77 18.85
CA HIS A 194 -18.64 -0.54 19.36
C HIS A 194 -18.00 0.34 18.27
N GLY A 195 -18.05 -0.10 17.01
CA GLY A 195 -17.56 0.66 15.87
C GLY A 195 -16.04 0.85 15.90
N ARG A 196 -15.29 -0.24 16.10
CA ARG A 196 -13.83 -0.24 16.14
C ARG A 196 -13.23 -1.41 15.35
N VAL A 197 -12.03 -1.20 14.82
CA VAL A 197 -11.23 -2.25 14.20
C VAL A 197 -9.79 -2.10 14.66
N VAL A 198 -9.15 -3.22 15.00
CA VAL A 198 -7.70 -3.30 15.17
C VAL A 198 -7.10 -3.80 13.87
N TYR A 199 -6.24 -2.99 13.26
CA TYR A 199 -5.67 -3.23 11.94
C TYR A 199 -4.15 -3.31 12.01
N GLU A 200 -3.56 -4.24 11.27
CA GLU A 200 -2.11 -4.41 11.17
C GLU A 200 -1.46 -3.27 10.38
N GLU A 201 -0.41 -2.68 10.95
CA GLU A 201 0.39 -1.64 10.32
C GLU A 201 1.62 -2.22 9.62
N THR A 202 2.16 -1.45 8.70
CA THR A 202 3.36 -1.77 7.94
C THR A 202 4.43 -0.72 8.25
N ALA A 203 5.62 -1.19 8.63
CA ALA A 203 6.75 -0.30 8.90
C ALA A 203 7.40 0.18 7.60
N GLY A 204 7.83 1.43 7.57
CA GLY A 204 8.63 2.02 6.49
C GLY A 204 9.46 3.18 6.97
N PHE A 205 9.90 4.00 6.02
CA PHE A 205 10.64 5.21 6.30
C PHE A 205 10.14 6.39 5.47
N ALA A 206 10.22 7.59 6.04
CA ALA A 206 10.04 8.84 5.32
C ALA A 206 11.01 9.88 5.88
N HIS A 207 11.77 10.54 4.99
CA HIS A 207 12.76 11.55 5.36
C HIS A 207 13.77 11.09 6.42
N GLY A 208 14.18 9.82 6.37
CA GLY A 208 15.13 9.25 7.34
C GLY A 208 14.49 8.74 8.64
N ASN A 209 13.24 9.12 8.94
CA ASN A 209 12.53 8.70 10.15
C ASN A 209 11.71 7.43 9.90
N ALA A 210 11.47 6.65 10.95
CA ALA A 210 10.58 5.50 10.86
C ALA A 210 9.13 5.97 10.78
N VAL A 211 8.29 5.24 10.06
CA VAL A 211 6.86 5.52 9.97
C VAL A 211 6.08 4.22 10.04
N LEU A 212 4.89 4.27 10.64
CA LEU A 212 3.88 3.22 10.55
C LEU A 212 2.76 3.72 9.62
N TYR A 213 2.40 2.89 8.66
CA TYR A 213 1.33 3.15 7.71
C TYR A 213 0.43 1.93 7.59
N ALA A 214 -0.83 2.14 7.25
CA ALA A 214 -1.78 1.05 7.08
C ALA A 214 -2.10 0.88 5.59
N SER A 215 -1.69 -0.23 4.97
CA SER A 215 -2.01 -0.53 3.57
C SER A 215 -3.39 -1.19 3.46
N PHE A 216 -4.22 -0.76 2.51
CA PHE A 216 -5.58 -1.30 2.33
C PHE A 216 -5.86 -1.86 0.94
N ASP A 217 -5.25 -1.29 -0.10
CA ASP A 217 -5.56 -1.67 -1.49
C ASP A 217 -4.34 -1.51 -2.41
N ALA A 218 -4.30 -2.29 -3.49
CA ALA A 218 -3.33 -2.14 -4.56
C ALA A 218 -3.98 -2.34 -5.94
N SER A 219 -3.47 -1.63 -6.95
CA SER A 219 -4.08 -1.64 -8.29
C SER A 219 -3.69 -2.82 -9.17
N VAL A 220 -2.76 -3.68 -8.71
CA VAL A 220 -2.30 -4.87 -9.43
C VAL A 220 -2.14 -6.07 -8.48
N GLY A 221 -2.44 -7.26 -8.98
CA GLY A 221 -2.53 -8.47 -8.14
C GLY A 221 -1.24 -8.84 -7.40
N VAL A 222 -0.07 -8.68 -8.03
CA VAL A 222 1.21 -8.99 -7.36
C VAL A 222 1.47 -8.05 -6.18
N ALA A 223 1.12 -6.76 -6.31
CA ALA A 223 1.25 -5.81 -5.22
C ALA A 223 0.22 -6.10 -4.13
N ALA A 224 -1.04 -6.37 -4.50
CA ALA A 224 -2.09 -6.73 -3.55
C ALA A 224 -1.71 -7.98 -2.72
N ALA A 225 -1.16 -9.00 -3.38
CA ALA A 225 -0.66 -10.19 -2.72
C ALA A 225 0.57 -9.88 -1.85
N LEU A 226 1.56 -9.09 -2.29
CA LEU A 226 2.74 -8.82 -1.47
C LEU A 226 2.45 -7.93 -0.25
N GLU A 227 1.59 -6.93 -0.42
CA GLU A 227 1.16 -6.00 0.64
C GLU A 227 0.11 -6.62 1.59
N ASN A 228 -0.50 -7.75 1.22
CA ASN A 228 -1.59 -8.39 1.96
C ASN A 228 -2.84 -7.49 2.05
N VAL A 229 -3.33 -7.05 0.88
CA VAL A 229 -4.39 -6.03 0.73
C VAL A 229 -5.36 -6.35 -0.41
N THR A 230 -6.45 -5.60 -0.48
CA THR A 230 -7.47 -5.74 -1.53
C THR A 230 -6.93 -5.39 -2.92
N LEU A 231 -7.20 -6.23 -3.92
CA LEU A 231 -6.98 -5.89 -5.31
C LEU A 231 -8.06 -4.91 -5.80
N ALA A 232 -7.68 -3.67 -6.13
CA ALA A 232 -8.59 -2.63 -6.62
C ALA A 232 -8.08 -2.03 -7.94
N PRO A 233 -8.34 -2.67 -9.10
CA PRO A 233 -7.78 -2.23 -10.37
C PRO A 233 -8.12 -0.79 -10.77
N ALA A 234 -9.30 -0.29 -10.36
CA ALA A 234 -9.76 1.07 -10.66
C ALA A 234 -8.83 2.16 -10.10
N LEU A 235 -8.04 1.86 -9.06
CA LEU A 235 -7.02 2.77 -8.53
C LEU A 235 -6.06 3.27 -9.62
N ASN A 236 -5.76 2.45 -10.63
CA ASN A 236 -4.78 2.83 -11.65
C ASN A 236 -5.29 3.93 -12.60
N GLU A 237 -6.58 4.26 -12.53
CA GLU A 237 -7.19 5.37 -13.28
C GLU A 237 -6.89 6.74 -12.64
N ALA A 238 -6.15 6.79 -11.52
CA ALA A 238 -5.75 8.04 -10.89
C ALA A 238 -4.71 8.79 -11.75
N PRO A 239 -4.95 10.08 -12.07
CA PRO A 239 -4.04 10.88 -12.90
C PRO A 239 -2.83 11.43 -12.12
N VAL A 240 -1.67 11.66 -12.75
CA VAL A 240 -1.04 10.88 -13.84
C VAL A 240 0.24 10.21 -13.35
N LEU A 241 0.62 9.12 -14.02
CA LEU A 241 1.80 8.32 -13.73
C LEU A 241 3.10 9.15 -13.71
N ASP A 242 4.03 8.79 -12.81
CA ASP A 242 5.38 9.35 -12.72
C ASP A 242 5.39 10.88 -12.45
N GLN A 243 4.31 11.39 -11.86
CA GLN A 243 4.20 12.79 -11.43
C GLN A 243 3.79 12.91 -9.97
N ASP A 244 4.49 13.81 -9.28
CA ASP A 244 4.32 14.09 -7.84
C ASP A 244 4.15 15.60 -7.60
N GLY A 245 3.44 16.25 -8.52
CA GLY A 245 2.99 17.64 -8.40
C GLY A 245 1.85 17.79 -7.39
N THR A 246 1.56 19.02 -6.98
CA THR A 246 0.36 19.32 -6.16
C THR A 246 -0.94 19.20 -6.98
N ASP A 247 -0.83 19.29 -8.29
CA ASP A 247 -1.86 19.07 -9.30
C ASP A 247 -2.07 17.59 -9.67
N GLN A 248 -1.41 16.67 -8.95
CA GLN A 248 -1.47 15.23 -9.17
C GLN A 248 -2.09 14.53 -7.97
N ALA A 249 -2.82 13.44 -8.19
CA ALA A 249 -3.33 12.63 -7.08
C ALA A 249 -2.23 11.81 -6.42
N ARG A 250 -1.25 11.37 -7.22
CA ARG A 250 -0.23 10.40 -6.84
C ARG A 250 0.95 11.02 -6.09
N ALA A 251 1.57 10.28 -5.17
CA ALA A 251 2.83 10.63 -4.51
C ALA A 251 3.86 9.50 -4.68
N SER A 252 5.17 9.81 -4.71
CA SER A 252 6.17 8.77 -4.99
C SER A 252 6.48 7.88 -3.77
N LEU A 253 6.59 6.57 -3.99
CA LEU A 253 7.09 5.60 -3.03
C LEU A 253 8.18 4.74 -3.67
N ALA A 254 9.28 4.49 -2.97
CA ALA A 254 10.32 3.58 -3.43
C ALA A 254 10.20 2.23 -2.73
N ALA A 255 10.05 1.17 -3.52
CA ALA A 255 10.00 -0.21 -3.05
C ALA A 255 11.21 -0.96 -3.57
N PHE A 256 12.13 -1.35 -2.69
CA PHE A 256 13.30 -2.11 -3.09
C PHE A 256 12.91 -3.54 -3.48
N VAL A 257 13.23 -4.00 -4.68
CA VAL A 257 12.92 -5.37 -5.13
C VAL A 257 13.96 -6.38 -4.65
N ASN A 258 15.19 -5.92 -4.43
CA ASN A 258 16.29 -6.69 -3.86
C ASN A 258 16.92 -5.90 -2.69
N GLY A 259 17.81 -6.54 -1.95
CA GLY A 259 18.40 -5.96 -0.76
C GLY A 259 18.93 -7.05 0.15
N GLN A 260 19.47 -6.65 1.30
CA GLN A 260 19.85 -7.62 2.31
C GLN A 260 18.61 -8.16 3.03
N THR A 261 18.69 -9.40 3.52
CA THR A 261 17.64 -10.09 4.27
C THR A 261 18.15 -10.49 5.66
N GLY A 262 17.29 -11.14 6.46
CA GLY A 262 17.58 -11.66 7.80
C GLY A 262 17.04 -10.77 8.91
N ALA A 263 16.29 -11.34 9.86
CA ALA A 263 15.55 -10.60 10.89
C ALA A 263 16.44 -9.71 11.78
N ASN A 264 17.69 -10.14 12.02
CA ASN A 264 18.65 -9.42 12.85
C ASN A 264 19.61 -8.51 12.04
N ASN A 265 19.42 -8.42 10.71
CA ASN A 265 20.25 -7.57 9.87
C ASN A 265 19.72 -6.13 9.87
N PRO A 266 20.46 -5.14 10.40
CA PRO A 266 20.03 -3.74 10.41
C PRO A 266 19.93 -3.14 9.00
N ASN A 267 20.53 -3.76 7.98
CA ASN A 267 20.45 -3.33 6.59
C ASN A 267 19.36 -4.07 5.80
N ARG A 268 18.50 -4.86 6.46
CA ARG A 268 17.40 -5.56 5.80
C ARG A 268 16.48 -4.58 5.08
N GLN A 269 16.10 -4.87 3.84
CA GLN A 269 15.13 -4.06 3.10
C GLN A 269 14.63 -4.78 1.85
N GLY A 270 13.39 -4.48 1.48
CA GLY A 270 12.82 -4.77 0.18
C GLY A 270 11.92 -5.99 0.13
N LEU A 271 11.35 -6.23 -1.05
CA LEU A 271 10.41 -7.31 -1.33
C LEU A 271 11.04 -8.70 -1.11
N ASN A 272 12.36 -8.83 -1.25
CA ASN A 272 13.06 -10.05 -0.84
C ASN A 272 12.96 -10.31 0.67
N SER A 273 13.05 -9.30 1.53
CA SER A 273 12.80 -9.46 2.96
C SER A 273 11.34 -9.85 3.23
N ALA A 274 10.40 -9.24 2.52
CA ALA A 274 8.97 -9.58 2.65
C ALA A 274 8.68 -11.03 2.27
N ILE A 275 9.22 -11.50 1.15
CA ILE A 275 8.94 -12.84 0.63
C ILE A 275 9.75 -13.92 1.34
N LEU A 276 11.03 -13.68 1.64
CA LEU A 276 11.93 -14.71 2.18
C LEU A 276 11.96 -14.73 3.71
N ASP A 277 11.86 -13.58 4.37
CA ASP A 277 11.89 -13.50 5.83
C ASP A 277 10.48 -13.39 6.45
N GLY A 278 9.46 -13.07 5.65
CA GLY A 278 8.11 -12.79 6.14
C GLY A 278 7.97 -11.45 6.85
N LEU A 279 8.87 -10.49 6.59
CA LEU A 279 8.99 -9.24 7.35
C LEU A 279 8.77 -8.01 6.47
N SER A 280 8.31 -6.88 7.04
CA SER A 280 8.01 -5.66 6.26
C SER A 280 9.07 -5.32 5.19
N PRO A 281 8.65 -4.88 3.98
CA PRO A 281 9.59 -4.47 2.94
C PRO A 281 10.36 -3.19 3.28
N LEU A 282 9.93 -2.43 4.31
CA LEU A 282 10.54 -1.17 4.71
C LEU A 282 10.63 -0.17 3.54
N ASN A 283 9.49 0.02 2.87
CA ASN A 283 9.32 0.97 1.78
C ASN A 283 9.71 2.40 2.23
N VAL A 284 10.17 3.21 1.28
CA VAL A 284 10.52 4.61 1.52
C VAL A 284 9.47 5.51 0.89
N LEU A 285 8.67 6.16 1.73
CA LEU A 285 7.59 7.06 1.36
C LEU A 285 8.15 8.49 1.25
N ARG A 286 7.82 9.19 0.17
CA ARG A 286 8.47 10.48 -0.12
C ARG A 286 7.96 11.64 0.73
N TRP A 287 6.71 11.59 1.18
CA TRP A 287 6.06 12.69 1.90
C TRP A 287 5.30 12.18 3.12
N THR A 288 5.18 13.00 4.16
CA THR A 288 4.39 12.75 5.36
C THR A 288 3.16 13.67 5.43
N PRO A 289 2.07 13.30 6.13
CA PRO A 289 0.80 14.05 6.10
C PRO A 289 0.88 15.52 6.49
N ASN A 290 1.90 15.94 7.23
CA ASN A 290 2.15 17.34 7.56
C ASN A 290 2.82 18.17 6.44
N GLN A 291 2.88 17.65 5.22
CA GLN A 291 3.50 18.29 4.07
C GLN A 291 2.48 18.40 2.93
N GLY A 292 2.42 19.55 2.24
CA GLY A 292 1.43 19.81 1.18
C GLY A 292 1.56 18.97 -0.10
N ARG A 293 2.48 18.00 -0.15
CA ARG A 293 2.65 17.05 -1.27
C ARG A 293 2.30 15.61 -0.91
N TYR A 294 1.93 15.35 0.34
CA TYR A 294 1.48 14.05 0.77
C TYR A 294 0.23 13.61 0.01
N SER A 295 0.18 12.31 -0.28
CA SER A 295 -1.01 11.62 -0.73
C SER A 295 -0.91 10.15 -0.35
N PRO A 296 -2.00 9.50 0.09
CA PRO A 296 -2.02 8.05 0.31
C PRO A 296 -2.01 7.24 -1.00
N VAL A 297 -2.14 7.91 -2.15
CA VAL A 297 -2.10 7.32 -3.51
C VAL A 297 -0.63 7.14 -3.94
N TRP A 298 0.03 6.09 -3.48
CA TRP A 298 1.45 5.91 -3.73
C TRP A 298 1.74 5.31 -5.10
N ASP A 299 2.44 6.06 -5.95
CA ASP A 299 3.00 5.59 -7.22
C ASP A 299 4.31 4.86 -6.95
N VAL A 300 4.28 3.55 -7.15
CA VAL A 300 5.40 2.69 -6.72
C VAL A 300 6.53 2.75 -7.74
N HIS A 301 7.73 3.07 -7.26
CA HIS A 301 8.98 3.07 -8.00
C HIS A 301 9.85 1.90 -7.52
N PRO A 302 9.89 0.78 -8.26
CA PRO A 302 10.73 -0.34 -7.88
C PRO A 302 12.21 0.04 -7.98
N ALA A 303 12.94 -0.11 -6.87
CA ALA A 303 14.36 0.14 -6.78
C ALA A 303 15.13 -1.18 -6.72
N ALA A 304 16.22 -1.29 -7.47
CA ALA A 304 17.10 -2.45 -7.45
C ALA A 304 18.55 -1.99 -7.22
N TRP A 305 19.21 -2.57 -6.22
CA TRP A 305 20.65 -2.51 -6.10
C TRP A 305 21.32 -3.20 -7.29
N THR A 306 22.31 -2.54 -7.87
CA THR A 306 23.13 -3.11 -8.93
C THR A 306 24.09 -4.16 -8.40
N ASP A 307 24.52 -5.09 -9.25
CA ASP A 307 25.55 -6.09 -8.90
C ASP A 307 26.84 -5.44 -8.40
N ARG A 308 27.20 -4.27 -8.97
CA ARG A 308 28.34 -3.46 -8.52
C ARG A 308 28.18 -3.02 -7.06
N ALA A 309 27.03 -2.47 -6.71
CA ALA A 309 26.76 -2.01 -5.35
C ALA A 309 26.72 -3.20 -4.36
N ILE A 310 26.17 -4.33 -4.77
CA ILE A 310 26.12 -5.56 -3.97
C ILE A 310 27.53 -6.11 -3.74
N ALA A 311 28.33 -6.26 -4.80
CA ALA A 311 29.72 -6.76 -4.71
C ALA A 311 30.60 -5.87 -3.83
N ALA A 312 30.33 -4.56 -3.80
CA ALA A 312 31.03 -3.61 -2.93
C ALA A 312 30.48 -3.55 -1.49
N GLY A 313 29.45 -4.32 -1.14
CA GLY A 313 28.81 -4.29 0.18
C GLY A 313 28.09 -2.96 0.49
N GLN A 314 27.68 -2.22 -0.55
CA GLN A 314 27.04 -0.91 -0.46
C GLN A 314 25.52 -0.97 -0.50
N ASN A 315 24.93 -2.16 -0.71
CA ASN A 315 23.49 -2.41 -0.69
C ASN A 315 22.91 -2.37 0.73
N LYS A 316 23.07 -1.23 1.42
CA LYS A 316 22.60 -0.97 2.78
C LYS A 316 21.20 -0.38 2.77
N ARG A 317 20.44 -0.53 3.86
CA ARG A 317 19.08 0.02 3.96
C ARG A 317 19.05 1.53 3.67
N GLN A 318 18.12 1.96 2.84
CA GLN A 318 17.84 3.37 2.56
C GLN A 318 16.56 3.80 3.27
N THR A 319 16.54 5.03 3.77
CA THR A 319 15.41 5.56 4.56
C THR A 319 14.92 6.92 4.06
N ASP A 320 15.54 7.45 3.01
CA ASP A 320 15.26 8.77 2.46
C ASP A 320 15.25 8.75 0.92
N TRP A 321 14.22 9.38 0.35
CA TRP A 321 14.02 9.44 -1.11
C TRP A 321 15.16 10.19 -1.82
N GLY A 322 15.63 11.31 -1.26
CA GLY A 322 16.71 12.09 -1.85
C GLY A 322 18.00 11.28 -1.96
N THR A 323 18.31 10.51 -0.92
CA THR A 323 19.45 9.59 -0.90
C THR A 323 19.34 8.52 -1.98
N ILE A 324 18.15 7.92 -2.16
CA ILE A 324 17.88 6.96 -3.23
C ILE A 324 18.15 7.60 -4.60
N THR A 325 17.62 8.80 -4.87
CA THR A 325 17.86 9.47 -6.15
C THR A 325 19.34 9.80 -6.39
N GLY A 326 20.08 10.21 -5.37
CA GLY A 326 21.53 10.41 -5.48
C GLY A 326 22.32 9.11 -5.73
N LEU A 327 21.80 7.95 -5.30
CA LEU A 327 22.36 6.63 -5.64
C LEU A 327 21.99 6.19 -7.06
N VAL A 328 20.82 6.58 -7.55
CA VAL A 328 20.42 6.41 -8.96
C VAL A 328 21.34 7.21 -9.88
N ASP A 329 21.61 8.48 -9.56
CA ASP A 329 22.54 9.33 -10.33
C ASP A 329 23.96 8.74 -10.41
N LYS A 330 24.36 7.98 -9.38
CA LYS A 330 25.65 7.27 -9.30
C LYS A 330 25.61 5.86 -9.89
N SER A 331 24.49 5.45 -10.49
CA SER A 331 24.28 4.10 -11.04
C SER A 331 24.49 2.97 -10.01
N MET A 332 24.24 3.25 -8.73
CA MET A 332 24.27 2.23 -7.67
C MET A 332 22.91 1.56 -7.48
N ILE A 333 21.83 2.31 -7.75
CA ILE A 333 20.44 1.84 -7.80
C ILE A 333 19.91 2.06 -9.22
N THR A 334 19.11 1.11 -9.69
CA THR A 334 18.36 1.18 -10.95
C THR A 334 16.90 0.77 -10.70
N GLY A 335 16.09 0.72 -11.75
CA GLY A 335 14.91 -0.15 -11.77
C GLY A 335 15.31 -1.64 -11.88
N PRO A 336 14.36 -2.57 -11.70
CA PRO A 336 14.61 -4.01 -11.81
C PRO A 336 15.23 -4.38 -13.17
N GLY A 337 16.21 -5.30 -13.16
CA GLY A 337 16.90 -5.73 -14.38
C GLY A 337 17.76 -4.64 -15.04
N GLY A 338 18.15 -3.60 -14.31
CA GLY A 338 18.94 -2.48 -14.85
C GLY A 338 18.10 -1.42 -15.58
N ALA A 339 16.76 -1.49 -15.50
CA ALA A 339 15.87 -0.50 -16.07
C ALA A 339 16.09 0.90 -15.46
N LYS A 340 15.51 1.94 -16.08
CA LYS A 340 15.46 3.26 -15.47
C LYS A 340 14.63 3.20 -14.18
N PHE A 341 15.11 3.85 -13.11
CA PHE A 341 14.29 4.08 -11.92
C PHE A 341 13.14 5.05 -12.27
N ALA A 342 11.91 4.54 -12.22
CA ALA A 342 10.69 5.26 -12.58
C ALA A 342 9.47 4.54 -11.97
N ALA A 343 8.30 5.18 -12.00
CA ALA A 343 7.05 4.56 -11.59
C ALA A 343 6.74 3.30 -12.41
N ALA A 344 6.25 2.25 -11.75
CA ALA A 344 5.96 0.96 -12.37
C ALA A 344 4.57 0.84 -13.03
N GLY A 345 3.75 1.90 -12.96
CA GLY A 345 2.41 1.88 -13.55
C GLY A 345 1.34 1.26 -12.64
N PHE A 346 1.55 1.23 -11.33
CA PHE A 346 0.57 0.77 -10.35
C PHE A 346 0.63 1.58 -9.06
N ILE A 347 -0.48 1.56 -8.33
CA ILE A 347 -0.68 2.30 -7.08
C ILE A 347 -0.89 1.35 -5.91
N VAL A 348 -0.45 1.79 -4.73
CA VAL A 348 -0.89 1.25 -3.44
C VAL A 348 -1.53 2.35 -2.58
N ASN A 349 -2.64 2.03 -1.92
CA ASN A 349 -3.30 2.90 -0.96
C ASN A 349 -2.77 2.62 0.45
N CYS A 350 -1.87 3.48 0.95
CA CYS A 350 -1.15 3.25 2.21
C CYS A 350 -1.04 4.53 3.05
N PRO A 351 -2.11 4.96 3.74
CA PRO A 351 -2.05 6.15 4.60
C PRO A 351 -1.05 6.02 5.73
N ILE A 352 -0.27 7.08 5.97
CA ILE A 352 0.65 7.14 7.10
C ILE A 352 -0.14 7.46 8.36
N VAL A 353 0.01 6.61 9.38
CA VAL A 353 -0.63 6.75 10.69
C VAL A 353 0.26 7.59 11.61
N SER A 354 1.58 7.31 11.60
CA SER A 354 2.53 7.97 12.50
C SER A 354 3.96 8.03 11.97
N GLN A 355 4.81 8.77 12.71
CA GLN A 355 6.26 8.85 12.54
C GLN A 355 6.96 8.74 13.90
N HIS A 356 8.13 8.09 13.93
CA HIS A 356 8.97 7.86 15.12
C HIS A 356 10.43 8.24 14.88
#